data_AF-A0A521Q8W3-F1
#
_entry.id   AF-A0A521Q8W3-F1
#
_cell.length_a   1.000
_cell.length_b   1.000
_cell.length_c   1.000
_cell.angle_alpha   90.00
_cell.angle_beta   90.00
_cell.angle_gamma   90.00
#
_symmetry.space_group_name_H-M   'P 1'
#
loop_
_entity.id
_entity.type
_entity.pdbx_description
1 polymer ?
#
loop_
_entity_poly.entity_id
_entity_poly.type
_entity_poly.pdbx_seq_one_letter_code
_entity_poly.pdbx_strand_id
1 'polypeptide(L)'
;MTENNIPTKVAKKPVAKKVPAARKRVASKTPVAKPEKKVKKTEGKEKVVRDSFTMPKADYDIIAEIKQKALKTGLHVKKSELLRAGLHVLGKLSAAQLKQAMSSLEKIKTGRPKKA
;
A
#
# COMPACT_ATOMS: atom_id res chain seq x y z
N MET A 1 -49.71 4.18 25.65
CA MET A 1 -50.49 3.61 26.77
C MET A 1 -50.40 2.10 26.63
N THR A 2 -49.74 1.31 27.48
CA THR A 2 -48.84 1.54 28.64
C THR A 2 -47.88 0.32 28.63
N GLU A 3 -46.55 0.44 28.71
CA GLU A 3 -45.70 0.91 29.83
C GLU A 3 -45.62 -0.07 31.01
N ASN A 4 -44.48 -0.08 31.72
CA ASN A 4 -43.99 -1.02 32.76
C ASN A 4 -43.31 -2.32 32.22
N ASN A 5 -42.23 -2.85 32.83
CA ASN A 5 -41.46 -2.41 34.00
C ASN A 5 -39.95 -2.75 33.90
N ILE A 6 -39.13 -2.16 34.77
CA ILE A 6 -37.66 -2.33 34.88
C ILE A 6 -37.29 -2.91 36.27
N PRO A 7 -36.26 -3.76 36.37
CA PRO A 7 -35.28 -3.61 37.45
C PRO A 7 -33.84 -3.60 36.88
N THR A 8 -32.91 -2.69 37.21
CA THR A 8 -32.46 -2.12 38.51
C THR A 8 -31.93 -3.21 39.48
N LYS A 9 -30.82 -3.07 40.24
CA LYS A 9 -29.80 -2.00 40.35
C LYS A 9 -28.68 -2.44 41.33
N VAL A 10 -27.39 -2.30 40.94
CA VAL A 10 -26.20 -2.09 41.83
C VAL A 10 -25.84 -3.20 42.86
N ALA A 11 -24.64 -3.36 43.43
CA ALA A 11 -23.23 -3.24 42.98
C ALA A 11 -22.29 -3.74 44.12
N LYS A 12 -20.97 -3.47 44.02
CA LYS A 12 -19.92 -3.47 45.08
C LYS A 12 -19.33 -4.81 45.58
N LYS A 13 -18.13 -5.08 45.06
CA LYS A 13 -16.87 -5.51 45.75
C LYS A 13 -16.80 -5.12 47.25
N PRO A 14 -16.02 -5.83 48.13
CA PRO A 14 -14.54 -5.57 48.17
C PRO A 14 -13.58 -6.66 48.74
N VAL A 15 -12.26 -6.39 48.63
CA VAL A 15 -11.05 -7.04 49.27
C VAL A 15 -10.81 -8.55 48.98
N ALA A 16 -9.59 -9.15 49.02
CA ALA A 16 -8.20 -8.76 49.37
C ALA A 16 -7.16 -9.54 48.47
N LYS A 17 -5.90 -9.98 48.77
CA LYS A 17 -5.02 -9.95 49.98
C LYS A 17 -3.47 -10.11 49.72
N LYS A 18 -2.84 -9.42 48.74
CA LYS A 18 -1.35 -9.40 48.42
C LYS A 18 -0.83 -10.58 47.54
N VAL A 19 0.37 -10.60 46.94
CA VAL A 19 1.61 -9.77 47.08
C VAL A 19 2.18 -9.20 45.76
N PRO A 20 2.69 -7.95 45.76
CA PRO A 20 3.60 -7.43 44.74
C PRO A 20 5.05 -7.32 45.26
N ALA A 21 6.05 -7.46 44.38
CA ALA A 21 7.44 -7.13 44.66
C ALA A 21 8.06 -6.37 43.47
N ALA A 22 8.48 -5.13 43.70
CA ALA A 22 9.12 -4.30 42.69
C ALA A 22 10.55 -3.98 43.08
N ARG A 23 11.49 -3.99 42.11
CA ARG A 23 12.52 -2.94 42.02
C ARG A 23 13.21 -2.87 40.66
N LYS A 24 13.07 -1.70 40.04
CA LYS A 24 13.87 -1.21 38.93
C LYS A 24 15.31 -0.98 39.40
N ARG A 25 16.31 -1.52 38.71
CA ARG A 25 17.68 -1.00 38.78
C ARG A 25 18.40 -1.18 37.45
N VAL A 26 19.07 -0.13 36.99
CA VAL A 26 19.87 -0.11 35.76
C VAL A 26 21.30 -0.53 36.07
N ALA A 27 21.92 -1.26 35.14
CA ALA A 27 23.36 -1.46 35.04
C ALA A 27 23.74 -1.37 33.56
N SER A 28 24.87 -0.76 33.24
CA SER A 28 25.31 -0.48 31.88
C SER A 28 26.72 -1.00 31.64
N LYS A 29 27.13 -0.98 30.35
CA LYS A 29 28.49 -1.28 29.83
C LYS A 29 28.87 -2.77 29.72
N THR A 30 28.77 -3.30 28.50
CA THR A 30 29.99 -3.70 27.76
C THR A 30 29.66 -3.85 26.26
N PRO A 31 30.41 -3.18 25.34
CA PRO A 31 30.25 -3.37 23.92
C PRO A 31 31.16 -4.51 23.42
N VAL A 32 30.62 -5.71 23.24
CA VAL A 32 31.36 -6.83 22.62
C VAL A 32 31.24 -6.73 21.11
N ALA A 33 32.37 -6.59 20.41
CA ALA A 33 32.43 -6.35 18.98
C ALA A 33 32.54 -7.63 18.15
N LYS A 34 31.78 -7.72 17.05
CA LYS A 34 31.86 -8.73 15.95
C LYS A 34 31.62 -10.19 16.39
N PRO A 35 31.07 -11.07 15.52
CA PRO A 35 31.47 -11.26 14.12
C PRO A 35 30.59 -10.54 13.09
N GLU A 36 31.18 -10.20 11.93
CA GLU A 36 30.40 -9.93 10.73
C GLU A 36 29.66 -11.20 10.30
N LYS A 37 28.33 -11.16 10.30
CA LYS A 37 27.52 -12.14 9.57
C LYS A 37 27.65 -11.89 8.06
N LYS A 38 28.80 -12.36 7.54
CA LYS A 38 29.06 -12.85 6.17
C LYS A 38 28.01 -12.35 5.18
N VAL A 39 28.28 -11.19 4.55
CA VAL A 39 27.39 -10.54 3.58
C VAL A 39 26.97 -11.58 2.55
N LYS A 40 25.75 -12.10 2.68
CA LYS A 40 25.20 -13.09 1.76
C LYS A 40 24.88 -12.30 0.49
N LYS A 41 25.80 -12.37 -0.48
CA LYS A 41 25.72 -11.74 -1.80
C LYS A 41 24.59 -12.37 -2.61
N THR A 42 23.35 -12.15 -2.18
CA THR A 42 22.17 -12.40 -3.01
C THR A 42 22.27 -11.45 -4.19
N GLU A 43 22.33 -11.96 -5.42
CA GLU A 43 22.32 -11.12 -6.61
C GLU A 43 21.16 -10.13 -6.53
N GLY A 44 21.42 -8.89 -6.98
CA GLY A 44 20.64 -7.72 -6.59
C GLY A 44 19.17 -7.84 -6.98
N LYS A 45 18.30 -8.13 -6.00
CA LYS A 45 16.85 -8.04 -6.18
C LYS A 45 16.50 -6.63 -6.65
N GLU A 46 15.91 -6.53 -7.84
CA GLU A 46 15.53 -5.27 -8.45
C GLU A 46 14.62 -4.46 -7.50
N LYS A 47 14.88 -3.15 -7.38
CA LYS A 47 14.17 -2.29 -6.43
C LYS A 47 12.76 -1.98 -6.93
N VAL A 48 11.78 -2.77 -6.50
CA VAL A 48 10.36 -2.53 -6.80
C VAL A 48 9.90 -1.22 -6.18
N VAL A 49 9.62 -0.22 -7.02
CA VAL A 49 9.00 1.05 -6.62
C VAL A 49 7.48 0.96 -6.79
N ARG A 50 6.73 1.32 -5.75
CA ARG A 50 5.27 1.50 -5.84
C ARG A 50 4.95 2.96 -6.14
N ASP A 51 4.49 3.24 -7.35
CA ASP A 51 3.78 4.48 -7.67
C ASP A 51 2.26 4.31 -7.45
N SER A 52 1.50 5.40 -7.43
CA SER A 52 0.03 5.39 -7.25
C SER A 52 -0.59 6.64 -7.88
N PHE A 53 -1.15 6.46 -9.08
CA PHE A 53 -1.64 7.53 -9.96
C PHE A 53 -3.09 7.93 -9.68
N THR A 54 -3.37 9.23 -9.81
CA THR A 54 -4.72 9.78 -10.01
C THR A 54 -4.98 9.92 -11.51
N MET A 55 -6.14 9.49 -11.98
CA MET A 55 -6.55 9.48 -13.40
C MET A 55 -8.06 9.73 -13.52
N PRO A 56 -8.58 10.19 -14.68
CA PRO A 56 -10.01 10.34 -14.91
C PRO A 56 -10.74 8.99 -14.87
N LYS A 57 -12.08 9.05 -14.76
CA LYS A 57 -12.95 7.87 -14.80
C LYS A 57 -12.80 7.09 -16.11
N ALA A 58 -12.77 7.79 -17.25
CA ALA A 58 -12.61 7.19 -18.58
C ALA A 58 -11.32 6.38 -18.71
N ASP A 59 -10.15 6.97 -18.43
CA ASP A 59 -8.85 6.30 -18.48
C ASP A 59 -8.78 5.07 -17.56
N TYR A 60 -9.41 5.14 -16.38
CA TYR A 60 -9.50 4.01 -15.47
C TYR A 60 -10.32 2.85 -16.07
N ASP A 61 -11.42 3.16 -16.73
CA ASP A 61 -12.31 2.17 -17.34
C ASP A 61 -11.70 1.55 -18.62
N ILE A 62 -10.89 2.31 -19.38
CA ILE A 62 -10.06 1.77 -20.48
C ILE A 62 -9.10 0.67 -19.97
N ILE A 63 -8.54 0.82 -18.76
CA ILE A 63 -7.71 -0.24 -18.15
C ILE A 63 -8.55 -1.50 -17.87
N ALA A 64 -9.83 -1.36 -17.51
CA ALA A 64 -10.73 -2.50 -17.34
C ALA A 64 -11.05 -3.16 -18.69
N GLU A 65 -11.35 -2.38 -19.74
CA GLU A 65 -11.56 -2.89 -21.09
C GLU A 65 -10.37 -3.69 -21.62
N ILE A 66 -9.15 -3.16 -21.51
CA ILE A 66 -7.93 -3.81 -22.02
C ILE A 66 -7.70 -5.13 -21.26
N LYS A 67 -7.98 -5.19 -19.95
CA LYS A 67 -7.98 -6.46 -19.22
C LYS A 67 -9.02 -7.44 -19.75
N GLN A 68 -10.24 -7.00 -20.08
CA GLN A 68 -11.27 -7.89 -20.65
C GLN A 68 -10.91 -8.36 -22.06
N LYS A 69 -10.31 -7.49 -22.89
CA LYS A 69 -9.79 -7.83 -24.21
C LYS A 69 -8.68 -8.89 -24.10
N ALA A 70 -7.77 -8.75 -23.15
CA ALA A 70 -6.72 -9.74 -22.86
C ALA A 70 -7.27 -11.07 -22.30
N LEU A 71 -8.27 -11.04 -21.40
CA LEU A 71 -8.91 -12.25 -20.89
C LEU A 71 -9.62 -13.05 -22.00
N LYS A 72 -10.23 -12.39 -22.98
CA LYS A 72 -10.79 -13.02 -24.19
C LYS A 72 -9.73 -13.72 -25.05
N THR A 73 -8.46 -13.32 -24.96
CA THR A 73 -7.32 -14.02 -25.57
C THR A 73 -6.56 -14.91 -24.58
N GLY A 74 -7.20 -15.33 -23.47
CA GLY A 74 -6.62 -16.19 -22.42
C GLY A 74 -5.66 -15.51 -21.44
N LEU A 75 -5.27 -14.26 -21.67
CA LEU A 75 -4.21 -13.57 -20.92
C LEU A 75 -4.72 -12.89 -19.64
N HIS A 76 -4.40 -13.50 -18.50
CA HIS A 76 -4.75 -13.01 -17.17
C HIS A 76 -3.77 -11.93 -16.65
N VAL A 77 -3.92 -10.70 -17.16
CA VAL A 77 -3.04 -9.55 -16.80
C VAL A 77 -3.50 -8.75 -15.57
N LYS A 78 -2.54 -8.42 -14.69
CA LYS A 78 -2.74 -7.48 -13.56
C LYS A 78 -2.58 -6.03 -14.01
N LYS A 79 -3.15 -5.07 -13.27
CA LYS A 79 -3.06 -3.62 -13.58
C LYS A 79 -1.59 -3.13 -13.67
N SER A 80 -0.71 -3.63 -12.81
CA SER A 80 0.73 -3.30 -12.84
C SER A 80 1.51 -3.97 -13.97
N GLU A 81 0.99 -5.02 -14.60
CA GLU A 81 1.57 -5.63 -15.80
C GLU A 81 1.15 -4.85 -17.05
N LEU A 82 -0.15 -4.56 -17.16
CA LEU A 82 -0.73 -3.72 -18.21
C LEU A 82 -0.06 -2.34 -18.30
N LEU A 83 0.11 -1.64 -17.17
CA LEU A 83 0.77 -0.32 -17.15
C LEU A 83 2.24 -0.39 -17.59
N ARG A 84 2.99 -1.43 -17.17
CA ARG A 84 4.39 -1.63 -17.62
C ARG A 84 4.46 -1.96 -19.12
N ALA A 85 3.55 -2.80 -19.62
CA ALA A 85 3.45 -3.09 -21.05
C ALA A 85 3.16 -1.82 -21.87
N GLY A 86 2.26 -0.95 -21.37
CA GLY A 86 1.99 0.36 -21.95
C GLY A 86 3.25 1.23 -22.06
N LEU A 87 4.05 1.33 -20.98
CA LEU A 87 5.33 2.05 -21.00
C LEU A 87 6.33 1.46 -22.01
N HIS A 88 6.43 0.12 -22.12
CA HIS A 88 7.29 -0.54 -23.10
C HIS A 88 6.82 -0.39 -24.56
N VAL A 89 5.54 -0.09 -24.80
CA VAL A 89 5.02 0.27 -26.12
C VAL A 89 5.27 1.75 -26.42
N LEU A 90 4.96 2.65 -25.48
CA LEU A 90 5.19 4.10 -25.62
C LEU A 90 6.68 4.42 -25.86
N GLY A 91 7.60 3.72 -25.17
CA GLY A 91 9.04 3.86 -25.36
C GLY A 91 9.60 3.33 -26.69
N LYS A 92 8.76 2.75 -27.56
CA LYS A 92 9.11 2.31 -28.93
C LYS A 92 8.53 3.22 -30.02
N LEU A 93 7.72 4.22 -29.65
CA LEU A 93 7.14 5.16 -30.60
C LEU A 93 8.18 6.18 -31.10
N SER A 94 8.05 6.60 -32.34
CA SER A 94 8.80 7.76 -32.85
C SER A 94 8.40 9.05 -32.12
N ALA A 95 9.28 10.05 -32.13
CA ALA A 95 9.03 11.34 -31.47
C ALA A 95 7.73 12.02 -31.96
N ALA A 96 7.37 11.86 -33.24
CA ALA A 96 6.11 12.38 -33.80
C ALA A 96 4.88 11.64 -33.24
N GLN A 97 4.90 10.30 -33.22
CA GLN A 97 3.83 9.48 -32.65
C GLN A 97 3.67 9.73 -31.14
N LEU A 98 4.77 9.86 -30.40
CA LEU A 98 4.75 10.17 -28.98
C LEU A 98 4.17 11.57 -28.72
N LYS A 99 4.57 12.58 -29.51
CA LYS A 99 4.00 13.93 -29.43
C LYS A 99 2.49 13.91 -29.68
N GLN A 100 2.02 13.18 -30.69
CA GLN A 100 0.60 13.01 -30.99
C GLN A 100 -0.13 12.35 -29.82
N ALA A 101 0.36 11.20 -29.34
CA ALA A 101 -0.24 10.46 -28.23
C ALA A 101 -0.34 11.30 -26.93
N MET A 102 0.68 12.11 -26.63
CA MET A 102 0.66 13.01 -25.46
C MET A 102 -0.20 14.26 -25.66
N SER A 103 -0.46 14.67 -26.91
CA SER A 103 -1.32 15.84 -27.21
C SER A 103 -2.81 15.52 -27.09
N SER A 104 -3.20 14.25 -27.25
CA SER A 104 -4.58 13.78 -27.09
C SER A 104 -5.02 13.55 -25.63
N LEU A 105 -4.13 13.72 -24.64
CA LEU A 105 -4.45 13.50 -23.23
C LEU A 105 -4.98 14.76 -22.55
N GLU A 106 -6.07 14.61 -21.79
CA GLU A 106 -6.59 15.69 -20.95
C GLU A 106 -5.62 16.02 -19.79
N LYS A 107 -5.24 17.29 -19.68
CA LYS A 107 -4.30 17.75 -18.65
C LYS A 107 -4.97 17.85 -17.28
N ILE A 108 -4.97 16.75 -16.54
CA ILE A 108 -5.43 16.70 -15.15
C ILE A 108 -4.66 17.71 -14.29
N LYS A 109 -5.35 18.69 -13.69
CA LYS A 109 -4.71 19.71 -12.82
C LYS A 109 -4.38 19.19 -11.40
N THR A 110 -4.73 17.95 -11.05
CA THR A 110 -4.61 17.39 -9.69
C THR A 110 -3.32 16.60 -9.47
N GLY A 111 -2.19 17.31 -9.34
CA GLY A 111 -0.89 16.72 -9.02
C GLY A 111 -0.75 16.29 -7.56
N ARG A 112 -1.16 15.05 -7.22
CA ARG A 112 -1.02 14.37 -5.91
C ARG A 112 -1.89 15.00 -4.79
N PRO A 113 -2.58 14.21 -3.95
CA PRO A 113 -3.26 14.79 -2.78
C PRO A 113 -2.23 15.44 -1.85
N LYS A 114 -2.55 16.65 -1.36
CA LYS A 114 -1.84 17.23 -0.21
C LYS A 114 -1.97 16.25 0.96
N LYS A 115 -0.88 16.02 1.69
CA LYS A 115 -0.90 15.14 2.87
C LYS A 115 -1.93 15.65 3.88
N ALA A 116 -2.79 14.74 4.34
CA ALA A 116 -3.20 14.71 5.74
C ALA A 116 -2.10 14.00 6.55
#